data_AF-A0A502EH81-F1
#
_entry.id   AF-A0A502EH81-F1
#
_cell.length_a   1.000
_cell.length_b   1.000
_cell.length_c   1.000
_cell.angle_alpha   90.00
_cell.angle_beta   90.00
_cell.angle_gamma   90.00
#
_symmetry.space_group_name_H-M   'P 1'
#
loop_
_entity.id
_entity.type
_entity.pdbx_description
1 polymer ?
#
loop_
_entity_poly.entity_id
_entity_poly.type
_entity_poly.pdbx_seq_one_letter_code
_entity_poly.pdbx_strand_id
1 'polypeptide(L)' 'MPLVGAPPPHGQRSQWATSTANKFRKVARKTENPNTKRLAEGWTYLAEATRDLYEPRTPSS' A
#
# COMPACT_ATOMS: atom_id res chain seq x y z
N MET A 1 28.62 -13.57 -8.35
CA MET A 1 28.17 -13.45 -6.96
C MET A 1 27.21 -12.26 -6.91
N PRO A 2 25.88 -12.42 -6.75
CA PRO A 2 25.02 -11.24 -6.69
C PRO A 2 25.10 -10.59 -5.31
N LEU A 3 25.32 -9.29 -5.34
CA LEU A 3 25.45 -8.39 -4.20
C LEU A 3 24.14 -8.38 -3.40
N VAL A 4 24.25 -8.74 -2.12
CA VAL A 4 23.24 -8.49 -1.09
C VAL A 4 23.04 -6.97 -0.98
N GLY A 5 21.82 -6.47 -1.19
CA GLY A 5 21.40 -5.18 -0.63
C GLY A 5 20.95 -4.05 -1.57
N ALA A 6 20.59 -4.30 -2.83
CA ALA A 6 19.82 -3.28 -3.56
C ALA A 6 18.41 -3.18 -2.94
N PRO A 7 17.96 -2.00 -2.47
CA PRO A 7 16.58 -1.85 -2.02
C PRO A 7 15.66 -2.28 -3.16
N PRO A 8 14.57 -3.03 -2.88
CA PRO A 8 13.67 -3.46 -3.93
C PRO A 8 13.26 -2.22 -4.75
N PRO A 9 13.33 -2.29 -6.09
CA PRO A 9 13.04 -1.15 -6.95
C PRO A 9 11.71 -0.54 -6.50
N HIS A 10 11.63 0.79 -6.46
CA HIS A 10 10.44 1.53 -6.00
C HIS A 10 9.12 0.94 -6.52
N GLY A 11 9.12 0.37 -7.74
CA GLY A 11 8.00 -0.36 -8.32
C GLY A 11 7.48 -1.56 -7.50
N GLN A 12 8.33 -2.33 -6.82
CA GLN A 12 7.88 -3.43 -5.95
C GLN A 12 7.17 -2.92 -4.69
N ARG A 13 7.59 -1.76 -4.16
CA ARG A 13 6.95 -1.14 -2.99
C ARG A 13 5.59 -0.53 -3.36
N SER A 14 5.50 0.13 -4.52
CA SER A 14 4.23 0.67 -5.04
C SER A 14 3.24 -0.44 -5.43
N GLN A 15 3.71 -1.58 -5.95
CA GLN A 15 2.88 -2.76 -6.19
C GLN A 15 2.39 -3.40 -4.89
N TRP A 16 3.27 -3.54 -3.88
CA TRP A 16 2.88 -4.01 -2.56
C TRP A 16 1.80 -3.12 -1.94
N ALA A 17 1.99 -1.80 -1.99
CA ALA A 17 1.05 -0.83 -1.45
C ALA A 17 -0.32 -0.93 -2.13
N THR A 18 -0.35 -1.00 -3.47
CA THR A 18 -1.59 -1.14 -4.25
C THR A 18 -2.31 -2.47 -3.94
N SER A 19 -1.56 -3.57 -3.87
CA SER A 19 -2.10 -4.90 -3.56
C SER A 19 -2.67 -4.95 -2.14
N THR A 20 -1.94 -4.39 -1.18
CA THR A 20 -2.33 -4.31 0.23
C THR A 20 -3.57 -3.46 0.43
N ALA A 21 -3.63 -2.27 -0.18
CA ALA A 21 -4.80 -1.40 -0.17
C ALA A 21 -6.06 -2.12 -0.70
N ASN A 22 -5.93 -2.85 -1.82
CA ASN A 22 -7.05 -3.60 -2.41
C ASN A 22 -7.52 -4.75 -1.52
N LYS A 23 -6.60 -5.48 -0.86
CA LYS A 23 -6.95 -6.54 0.10
C LYS A 23 -7.73 -5.98 1.29
N PHE A 24 -7.23 -4.92 1.91
CA PHE A 24 -7.92 -4.31 3.05
C PHE A 24 -9.26 -3.68 2.66
N ARG A 25 -9.37 -3.11 1.45
CA ARG A 25 -10.66 -2.61 0.92
C ARG A 25 -11.68 -3.73 0.77
N LYS A 26 -11.26 -4.93 0.35
CA LYS A 26 -12.13 -6.12 0.32
C LYS A 26 -12.55 -6.55 1.72
N VAL A 27 -11.65 -6.52 2.70
CA VAL A 27 -11.96 -6.85 4.11
C VAL A 27 -12.99 -5.85 4.67
N ALA A 28 -12.78 -4.55 4.46
CA ALA A 28 -13.69 -3.50 4.91
C ALA A 28 -15.11 -3.64 4.34
N ARG A 29 -15.23 -4.15 3.10
CA ARG A 29 -16.53 -4.41 2.45
C ARG A 29 -17.23 -5.68 2.91
N LYS A 30 -16.45 -6.70 3.31
CA LYS A 30 -16.98 -8.03 3.67
C LYS A 30 -17.25 -8.20 5.15
N THR A 31 -16.66 -7.36 6.00
CA THR A 31 -16.78 -7.50 7.44
C THR A 31 -18.03 -6.78 7.98
N GLU A 32 -18.78 -7.47 8.82
CA GLU A 32 -19.93 -6.91 9.56
C GLU A 32 -19.49 -6.30 10.91
N ASN A 33 -18.25 -6.59 11.34
CA ASN A 33 -17.72 -6.04 12.58
C ASN A 33 -17.24 -4.59 12.36
N PRO A 34 -17.82 -3.60 13.07
CA PRO A 34 -17.50 -2.19 12.86
C PRO A 34 -16.05 -1.83 13.20
N ASN A 35 -15.43 -2.53 14.16
CA ASN A 35 -14.02 -2.30 14.52
C ASN A 35 -13.09 -2.83 13.42
N THR A 36 -13.37 -4.03 12.91
CA THR A 36 -12.62 -4.61 11.79
C THR A 36 -12.73 -3.76 10.53
N LYS A 37 -13.91 -3.17 10.28
CA LYS A 37 -14.11 -2.24 9.16
C LYS A 37 -13.23 -1.00 9.28
N ARG A 38 -13.26 -0.33 10.44
CA ARG A 38 -12.43 0.87 10.70
C ARG A 38 -10.94 0.59 10.59
N LEU A 39 -10.49 -0.56 11.12
CA LEU A 39 -9.10 -0.98 10.99
C LEU A 39 -8.73 -1.20 9.53
N ALA A 40 -9.55 -1.94 8.78
CA ALA A 40 -9.29 -2.19 7.37
C ALA A 40 -9.26 -0.90 6.53
N GLU A 41 -10.14 0.06 6.79
CA GLU A 41 -10.13 1.38 6.15
C GLU A 41 -8.85 2.16 6.49
N GLY A 42 -8.41 2.15 7.76
CA GLY A 42 -7.15 2.76 8.18
C GLY A 42 -5.92 2.12 7.52
N TRP A 43 -5.89 0.80 7.40
CA TRP A 43 -4.82 0.08 6.71
C TRP A 43 -4.80 0.35 5.19
N THR A 44 -5.97 0.51 4.57
CA THR A 44 -6.06 0.97 3.17
C THR A 44 -5.43 2.36 3.04
N TYR A 45 -5.77 3.28 3.93
CA TYR A 45 -5.24 4.65 3.89
C TYR A 45 -3.72 4.69 4.08
N LEU A 46 -3.20 3.91 5.03
CA LEU A 46 -1.75 3.79 5.26
C LEU A 46 -1.03 3.22 4.03
N ALA A 47 -1.59 2.21 3.38
CA ALA A 47 -1.02 1.65 2.16
C ALA A 47 -1.00 2.67 1.01
N GLU A 48 -2.06 3.46 0.85
CA GLU A 48 -2.11 4.52 -0.16
C GLU A 48 -1.11 5.65 0.13
N ALA A 49 -0.98 6.08 1.39
CA ALA A 49 0.04 7.06 1.80
C ALA A 49 1.46 6.52 1.58
N THR A 50 1.68 5.22 1.83
CA THR A 50 2.95 4.56 1.57
C THR A 50 3.26 4.56 0.07
N ARG A 51 2.27 4.33 -0.80
CA ARG A 51 2.42 4.43 -2.25
C ARG A 51 2.87 5.83 -2.65
N ASP A 52 2.20 6.87 -2.13
CA ASP A 52 2.52 8.27 -2.42
C ASP A 52 3.96 8.63 -2.02
N LEU A 53 4.44 8.11 -0.89
CA LEU A 53 5.83 8.29 -0.45
C LEU A 53 6.86 7.62 -1.38
N TYR A 54 6.51 6.52 -2.06
CA TYR A 54 7.44 5.77 -2.92
C TYR A 54 7.33 6.13 -4.40
N GLU A 55 6.21 6.70 -4.81
CA GLU A 55 5.98 7.28 -6.13
C GLU A 55 6.11 8.80 -5.99
N PRO A 56 7.35 9.35 -6.02
CA PRO A 56 7.51 10.79 -5.95
C PRO A 56 6.63 11.40 -7.05
N ARG A 57 5.68 12.25 -6.65
CA ARG A 57 4.97 13.13 -7.57
C ARG A 57 6.05 13.91 -8.32
N THR A 58 6.44 13.44 -9.50
CA THR A 58 7.20 14.28 -10.42
C THR A 58 6.24 15.39 -10.82
N PRO A 59 6.49 16.65 -10.46
CA PRO A 59 5.81 17.73 -11.15
C PRO A 59 6.19 17.56 -12.62
N SER A 60 5.22 17.26 -13.47
CA SER A 60 5.40 17.30 -14.92
C SER A 60 5.90 18.71 -15.27
N SER A 61 7.17 18.81 -15.67
CA SER A 61 7.74 19.97 -16.35
C SER A 61 7.30 20.00 -17.81
#